data_AF-A0A962VEZ2-F1
#
_entry.id   AF-A0A962VEZ2-F1
#
_cell.length_a   1.000
_cell.length_b   1.000
_cell.length_c   1.000
_cell.angle_alpha   90.00
_cell.angle_beta   90.00
_cell.angle_gamma   90.00
#
_symmetry.space_group_name_H-M   'P 1'
#
loop_
_entity.id
_entity.type
_entity.pdbx_description
1 polymer ?
#
loop_
_entity_poly.entity_id
_entity_poly.type
_entity_poly.pdbx_seq_one_letter_code
_entity_poly.pdbx_strand_id
1 'polypeptide(L)' 'GMKLPWHRVINARGEISFPRDSDAYRRQREGLDAEGVVFKAGRIDLTVFGWRSETPASTLDELLWRPNDADSSD' A
#
# COMPACT_ATOMS: atom_id res chain seq x y z
N GLY A 1 -8.84 -1.26 23.27
CA GLY A 1 -8.22 -2.02 22.18
C GLY A 1 -8.28 -1.21 20.91
N MET A 2 -7.17 -1.03 20.21
CA MET A 2 -7.10 -0.20 19.00
C MET A 2 -7.76 -0.95 17.85
N LYS A 3 -8.82 -0.37 17.26
CA LYS A 3 -9.55 -1.00 16.14
C LYS A 3 -8.73 -0.82 14.87
N LEU A 4 -8.08 -1.88 14.41
CA LEU A 4 -7.27 -1.86 13.19
C LEU A 4 -8.18 -1.76 11.95
N PRO A 5 -7.93 -0.82 11.02
CA PRO A 5 -8.67 -0.69 9.77
C PRO A 5 -8.22 -1.73 8.75
N TRP A 6 -8.40 -3.01 9.11
CA TRP A 6 -7.94 -4.16 8.31
C TRP A 6 -8.52 -4.17 6.89
N HIS A 7 -9.69 -3.55 6.68
CA HIS A 7 -10.37 -3.52 5.38
C HIS A 7 -9.56 -2.80 4.28
N ARG A 8 -8.54 -2.00 4.64
CA ARG A 8 -7.64 -1.34 3.70
C ARG A 8 -6.62 -2.27 3.03
N VAL A 9 -6.43 -3.48 3.55
CA VAL A 9 -5.44 -4.43 3.03
C VAL A 9 -6.08 -5.31 1.95
N ILE A 10 -5.64 -5.14 0.71
CA ILE A 10 -6.10 -5.92 -0.45
C ILE A 10 -4.92 -6.58 -1.17
N ASN A 11 -5.21 -7.48 -2.12
CA ASN A 11 -4.14 -8.16 -2.86
C ASN A 11 -3.46 -7.24 -3.91
N ALA A 12 -2.31 -7.67 -4.40
CA ALA A 12 -1.53 -6.94 -5.41
C ALA A 12 -2.25 -6.75 -6.76
N ARG A 13 -3.37 -7.46 -7.00
CA ARG A 13 -4.20 -7.31 -8.21
C ARG A 13 -5.32 -6.27 -8.08
N GLY A 14 -5.42 -5.61 -6.93
CA GLY A 14 -6.50 -4.65 -6.68
C GLY A 14 -7.80 -5.30 -6.19
N GLU A 15 -7.79 -6.55 -5.73
CA GLU A 15 -9.00 -7.32 -5.40
C GLU A 15 -9.06 -7.66 -3.90
N ILE A 16 -10.28 -7.80 -3.39
CA ILE A 16 -10.54 -8.40 -2.08
C ILE A 16 -10.22 -9.90 -2.16
N SER A 17 -9.39 -10.39 -1.24
CA SER A 17 -8.91 -11.78 -1.23
C SER A 17 -9.95 -12.80 -0.75
N PHE A 18 -11.00 -12.34 -0.07
CA PHE A 18 -12.04 -13.22 0.45
C PHE A 18 -13.00 -13.68 -0.67
N PRO A 19 -13.63 -14.86 -0.52
CA PRO A 19 -14.71 -15.31 -1.41
C PRO A 19 -15.87 -14.31 -1.43
N ARG A 20 -16.46 -14.06 -2.60
CA ARG A 20 -17.49 -13.01 -2.79
C ARG A 20 -18.77 -13.23 -1.97
N ASP A 21 -19.06 -14.47 -1.63
CA ASP A 21 -20.19 -14.94 -0.83
C ASP A 21 -19.92 -14.90 0.69
N SER A 22 -18.68 -14.59 1.11
CA SER A 22 -18.32 -14.55 2.52
C SER A 22 -18.70 -13.22 3.19
N ASP A 23 -19.03 -13.29 4.48
CA ASP A 23 -19.23 -12.08 5.29
C ASP A 23 -17.98 -11.21 5.39
N ALA A 24 -16.79 -11.81 5.33
CA ALA A 24 -15.53 -11.07 5.35
C ALA A 24 -15.38 -10.18 4.10
N TYR A 25 -15.74 -10.70 2.92
CA TYR A 25 -15.79 -9.92 1.69
C TYR A 25 -16.74 -8.73 1.82
N ARG A 26 -17.98 -8.99 2.29
CA ARG A 26 -18.99 -7.95 2.45
C ARG A 26 -18.54 -6.85 3.42
N ARG A 27 -18.01 -7.21 4.58
CA ARG A 27 -17.50 -6.24 5.57
C ARG A 27 -16.31 -5.43 5.04
N GLN A 28 -15.40 -6.07 4.33
CA GLN A 28 -14.27 -5.36 3.73
C GLN A 28 -14.72 -4.39 2.65
N ARG A 29 -15.66 -4.84 1.81
CA ARG A 29 -16.24 -4.07 0.73
C ARG A 29 -16.97 -2.83 1.26
N GLU A 30 -17.85 -3.01 2.24
CA GLU A 30 -18.57 -1.92 2.92
C GLU A 30 -17.60 -0.89 3.53
N GLY A 31 -16.52 -1.35 4.17
CA GLY A 31 -15.50 -0.45 4.73
C GLY A 31 -14.75 0.36 3.67
N LEU A 32 -14.40 -0.25 2.54
CA LEU A 32 -13.76 0.43 1.42
C LEU A 32 -14.71 1.39 0.71
N ASP A 33 -15.96 0.98 0.48
CA ASP A 33 -16.99 1.82 -0.13
C ASP A 33 -17.32 3.05 0.77
N ALA A 34 -17.35 2.89 2.10
CA ALA A 34 -17.54 3.99 3.06
C ALA A 34 -16.38 5.01 3.06
N GLU A 35 -15.18 4.58 2.66
CA GLU A 35 -14.02 5.47 2.46
C GLU A 35 -13.99 6.09 1.05
N GLY A 36 -14.97 5.76 0.19
CA GLY A 36 -15.06 6.29 -1.18
C GLY A 36 -14.18 5.54 -2.18
N VAL A 37 -13.70 4.33 -1.85
CA VAL A 37 -12.93 3.50 -2.78
C VAL A 37 -13.86 2.94 -3.85
N VAL A 38 -13.54 3.21 -5.12
CA VAL A 38 -14.36 2.77 -6.25
C VAL A 38 -13.80 1.49 -6.85
N PHE A 39 -14.69 0.54 -7.12
CA PHE A 39 -14.32 -0.70 -7.80
C PHE A 39 -14.84 -0.73 -9.23
N LYS A 40 -13.98 -1.08 -10.17
CA LYS A 40 -14.28 -1.32 -11.58
C LYS A 40 -14.12 -2.82 -11.85
N ALA A 41 -15.20 -3.48 -12.29
CA ALA A 41 -15.22 -4.94 -12.52
C ALA A 41 -14.69 -5.77 -11.32
N GLY A 42 -14.92 -5.31 -10.09
CA GLY A 42 -14.46 -5.98 -8.87
C GLY A 42 -13.01 -5.71 -8.48
N ARG A 43 -12.32 -4.78 -9.14
CA ARG A 43 -10.95 -4.34 -8.84
C ARG A 43 -10.90 -2.86 -8.48
N ILE A 44 -9.98 -2.48 -7.61
CA ILE A 44 -9.67 -1.08 -7.34
C ILE A 44 -8.48 -0.65 -8.18
N ASP A 45 -8.46 0.63 -8.54
CA ASP A 45 -7.32 1.23 -9.21
C ASP A 45 -6.22 1.54 -8.19
N LEU A 46 -5.21 0.66 -8.12
CA LEU A 46 -4.08 0.81 -7.20
C LEU A 46 -3.20 2.03 -7.51
N THR A 47 -3.28 2.63 -8.70
CA THR A 47 -2.55 3.87 -8.99
C THR A 47 -3.20 5.08 -8.30
N VAL A 48 -4.51 5.00 -8.07
CA VAL A 48 -5.32 6.02 -7.40
C VAL A 48 -5.36 5.79 -5.89
N PHE A 49 -5.63 4.55 -5.46
CA PHE A 49 -5.88 4.21 -4.06
C PHE A 49 -4.73 3.46 -3.36
N GLY A 50 -3.73 3.00 -4.11
CA GLY A 50 -2.58 2.29 -3.55
C GLY A 50 -1.63 3.21 -2.81
N TRP A 51 -0.86 2.63 -1.89
CA TRP A 51 0.17 3.36 -1.19
C TRP A 51 1.31 3.69 -2.16
N ARG A 52 1.50 4.98 -2.48
CA ARG A 52 2.69 5.41 -3.21
C ARG A 52 3.83 5.56 -2.23
N SER A 53 4.85 4.73 -2.38
CA SER A 53 6.18 5.05 -1.88
C SER A 53 6.75 6.13 -2.80
N GLU A 54 6.38 7.39 -2.58
CA GLU A 54 7.07 8.54 -3.19
C GLU A 54 8.43 8.74 -2.49
N THR A 55 9.23 7.69 -2.43
CA THR A 55 10.67 7.84 -2.22
C THR A 55 11.25 7.97 -3.63
N PRO A 56 11.80 9.12 -4.03
CA PRO A 56 12.64 9.13 -5.22
C PRO A 56 13.69 8.05 -5.04
N ALA A 57 13.79 7.14 -6.01
CA ALA A 57 14.74 6.02 -6.03
C ALA A 57 16.22 6.50 -6.05
N SER A 58 16.44 7.80 -5.93
CA SER A 58 17.68 8.49 -5.62
C SER A 58 17.44 9.46 -4.45
N THR A 59 17.94 9.32 -3.22
CA THR A 59 18.61 8.20 -2.56
C THR A 59 18.79 8.61 -1.10
N LEU A 60 17.83 8.26 -0.23
CA LEU A 60 18.07 8.39 1.21
C LEU A 60 19.23 7.47 1.62
N ASP A 61 19.29 6.29 1.00
CA ASP A 61 20.38 5.34 1.20
C ASP A 61 21.72 5.81 0.59
N GLU A 62 21.79 6.51 -0.56
CA GLU A 62 23.08 7.13 -0.98
C GLU A 62 23.46 8.31 -0.10
N LEU A 63 22.51 9.15 0.33
CA LEU A 63 22.83 10.31 1.17
C LEU A 63 23.34 9.89 2.56
N LEU A 64 22.89 8.74 3.05
CA LEU A 64 23.29 8.21 4.36
C LEU A 64 24.52 7.30 4.31
N TRP A 65 24.74 6.58 3.21
CA TRP A 65 25.76 5.52 3.14
C TRP A 65 26.82 5.72 2.05
N ARG A 66 26.92 6.89 1.40
CA ARG A 66 28.12 7.17 0.60
C ARG A 66 29.34 7.14 1.53
N PRO A 67 30.29 6.20 1.36
CA PRO A 67 31.57 6.32 2.04
C PRO A 67 32.17 7.63 1.58
N ASN A 68 32.39 8.53 2.54
CA ASN A 68 33.20 9.71 2.28
C ASN A 68 34.62 9.17 2.10
N ASP A 69 35.06 8.95 0.85
CA ASP A 69 36.40 8.46 0.50
C ASP A 69 37.53 9.45 0.89
N ALA A 70 37.31 10.32 1.88
CA ALA A 70 38.23 11.34 2.34
C ALA A 70 39.21 10.84 3.42
N ASP A 71 39.29 9.53 3.67
CA ASP A 71 40.28 8.96 4.60
C ASP A 71 41.14 7.88 3.93
N SER A 72 41.79 8.27 2.83
CA SER A 72 42.91 7.53 2.24
C SER A 72 44.01 8.51 1.83
N SER A 73 44.58 9.18 2.83
CA SER A 73 45.95 9.68 2.78
C SER A 73 46.40 10.13 4.19
N ASP A 74 46.96 9.20 4.95
CA ASP A 74 48.27 9.35 5.64
C ASP A 74 48.84 7.96 5.96
#